data_AF-A0A7W1CUV1-F1
#
_entry.id   AF-A0A7W1CUV1-F1
#
_cell.length_a   1.000
_cell.length_b   1.000
_cell.length_c   1.000
_cell.angle_alpha   90.00
_cell.angle_beta   90.00
_cell.angle_gamma   90.00
#
_symmetry.space_group_name_H-M   'P 1'
#
loop_
_entity.id
_entity.type
_entity.pdbx_description
1 polymer ?
#
loop_
_entity_poly.entity_id
_entity_poly.type
_entity_poly.pdbx_seq_one_letter_code
_entity_poly.pdbx_strand_id
1 'polypeptide(L)' 'MTPTPPHATEARPAHVEHTNRLAREKSPYLLQHAHNPVDWYPWGEEAFA' A
#
# COMPACT_ATOMS: atom_id res chain seq x y z
N MET A 1 -37.80 -5.37 -13.77
CA MET A 1 -36.56 -6.18 -13.74
C MET A 1 -35.53 -5.47 -14.60
N THR A 2 -34.76 -4.55 -14.02
CA THR A 2 -33.69 -3.81 -14.70
C THR A 2 -32.40 -4.64 -14.67
N PRO A 3 -31.69 -4.85 -15.79
CA PRO A 3 -30.42 -5.56 -15.77
C PRO A 3 -29.33 -4.67 -15.16
N THR A 4 -28.69 -5.17 -14.10
CA THR A 4 -27.48 -4.60 -13.51
C THR A 4 -26.34 -4.63 -14.54
N PRO A 5 -25.59 -3.54 -14.77
CA PRO A 5 -24.40 -3.59 -15.62
C PRO A 5 -23.31 -4.44 -14.93
N PRO A 6 -22.52 -5.23 -15.67
CA PRO A 6 -21.35 -5.88 -15.09
C PRO A 6 -20.36 -4.78 -14.68
N HIS A 7 -19.83 -4.88 -13.45
CA HIS A 7 -18.84 -3.98 -12.88
C HIS A 7 -17.84 -3.53 -13.94
N ALA A 8 -17.99 -2.27 -14.36
CA ALA A 8 -17.03 -1.62 -15.23
C ALA A 8 -15.65 -1.79 -14.58
N THR A 9 -14.72 -2.34 -15.34
CA THR A 9 -13.30 -2.40 -14.99
C THR A 9 -12.84 -0.98 -14.71
N GLU A 10 -12.88 -0.57 -13.44
CA GLU A 10 -12.12 0.57 -12.96
C GLU A 10 -10.67 0.23 -13.26
N ALA A 11 -10.13 0.88 -14.29
CA ALA A 11 -8.72 0.90 -14.58
C ALA A 11 -8.02 1.37 -13.31
N ARG A 12 -7.51 0.40 -12.54
CA ARG A 12 -6.73 0.67 -11.32
C ARG A 12 -5.65 1.66 -11.75
N PRO A 13 -5.51 2.82 -11.08
CA PRO A 13 -4.47 3.77 -11.44
C PRO A 13 -3.15 3.01 -11.48
N ALA A 14 -2.32 3.30 -12.48
CA ALA A 14 -0.99 2.71 -12.59
C ALA A 14 -0.36 2.75 -11.20
N HIS A 15 -0.06 1.58 -10.63
CA HIS A 15 0.54 1.49 -9.29
C HIS A 15 1.84 2.28 -9.37
N VAL A 16 1.82 3.51 -8.88
CA VAL A 16 3.05 4.20 -8.53
C VAL A 16 3.65 3.28 -7.49
N GLU A 17 4.77 2.64 -7.80
CA GLU A 17 5.49 1.75 -6.90
C GLU A 17 5.71 2.50 -5.58
N HIS A 18 4.79 2.32 -4.63
CA HIS A 18 4.70 3.14 -3.44
C HIS A 18 5.73 2.63 -2.47
N THR A 19 6.87 3.31 -2.38
CA THR A 19 7.92 2.91 -1.43
C THR A 19 7.74 3.69 -0.15
N ASN A 20 7.22 3.03 0.89
CA ASN A 20 7.02 3.62 2.21
C ASN A 20 8.31 3.55 3.07
N ARG A 21 8.20 3.97 4.32
CA ARG A 21 9.32 4.11 5.26
C ARG A 21 9.93 2.78 5.68
N LEU A 22 9.17 1.68 5.59
CA LEU A 22 9.67 0.34 5.89
C LEU A 22 10.80 -0.11 4.96
N ALA A 23 10.98 0.54 3.80
CA ALA A 23 12.10 0.29 2.89
C ALA A 23 13.49 0.50 3.53
N ARG A 24 13.56 1.20 4.67
CA ARG A 24 14.80 1.49 5.40
C ARG A 24 15.06 0.53 6.56
N GLU A 25 14.11 -0.36 6.83
CA GLU A 25 14.21 -1.32 7.92
C GLU A 25 15.14 -2.48 7.59
N LYS A 26 15.67 -3.14 8.62
CA LYS A 26 16.52 -4.32 8.45
C LYS A 26 15.76 -5.64 8.51
N SER A 27 14.54 -5.61 9.03
CA SER A 27 13.71 -6.80 9.18
C SER A 27 13.21 -7.26 7.80
N PRO A 28 13.47 -8.52 7.40
CA PRO A 28 12.96 -9.06 6.13
C PRO A 28 11.43 -8.96 6.02
N TYR A 29 10.72 -9.08 7.14
CA TYR A 29 9.27 -8.94 7.21
C TYR A 29 8.79 -7.52 6.88
N LEU A 30 9.48 -6.50 7.41
CA LEU A 30 9.10 -5.10 7.17
C LEU A 30 9.42 -4.68 5.72
N LEU A 31 10.57 -5.13 5.20
CA LEU A 31 10.96 -4.88 3.81
C LEU A 31 9.99 -5.50 2.81
N GLN A 32 9.38 -6.64 3.13
CA GLN A 32 8.34 -7.25 2.28
C GLN A 32 7.10 -6.36 2.12
N HIS A 33 6.88 -5.40 3.04
CA HIS A 33 5.77 -4.46 3.01
C HIS A 33 6.18 -3.05 2.59
N ALA A 34 7.43 -2.86 2.16
CA ALA A 34 7.96 -1.56 1.73
C ALA A 34 7.22 -0.97 0.52
N HIS A 35 6.64 -1.82 -0.34
CA HIS A 35 5.97 -1.42 -1.58
C HIS A 35 4.44 -1.38 -1.49
N ASN A 36 3.89 -1.57 -0.29
CA ASN A 36 2.44 -1.51 -0.09
C ASN A 36 1.95 -0.07 -0.26
N PRO A 37 0.76 0.16 -0.85
CA PRO A 37 0.23 1.50 -1.14
C PRO A 37 -0.12 2.34 0.10
N VAL A 38 -0.01 1.74 1.29
CA VAL A 38 -0.19 2.41 2.57
C VAL A 38 1.19 2.88 3.04
N ASP A 39 1.29 4.14 3.46
CA ASP A 39 2.52 4.70 4.04
C ASP A 39 2.74 4.15 5.46
N TRP A 40 3.27 2.93 5.52
CA TRP A 40 3.57 2.26 6.78
C TRP A 40 4.79 2.88 7.46
N TYR A 41 4.68 3.02 8.77
CA TYR A 41 5.76 3.45 9.65
C TYR A 41 6.27 2.27 10.47
N PRO A 42 7.59 2.19 10.73
CA PRO A 42 8.09 1.27 11.73
C PRO A 42 7.52 1.63 13.10
N TRP A 43 7.30 0.63 13.94
CA TRP A 43 6.82 0.87 15.30
C TRP A 43 7.90 1.56 16.13
N GLY A 44 7.60 2.78 16.61
CA GLY A 44 8.53 3.61 17.36
C GLY A 44 7.94 4.98 17.61
N GLU A 45 8.71 5.90 18.17
CA GLU A 45 8.26 7.28 18.42
C GLU A 45 7.81 7.98 17.12
N GLU A 46 8.45 7.66 15.99
CA GLU A 46 8.08 8.16 14.65
C GLU A 46 6.68 7.75 14.20
N ALA A 47 6.10 6.69 14.76
CA ALA A 47 4.73 6.26 14.45
C ALA A 47 3.66 7.07 15.20
N PHE A 48 4.05 7.80 16.25
CA PHE A 48 3.14 8.55 17.13
C PHE A 48 3.31 10.07 17.05
N ALA A 49 4.35 10.55 16.37
CA ALA A 49 4.69 11.97 16.22
C ALA A 49 3.90 12.68 15.10
#